data_AF-A0A7X1H3C1-F1
#
_entry.id   AF-A0A7X1H3C1-F1
#
_cell.length_a   1.000
_cell.length_b   1.000
_cell.length_c   1.000
_cell.angle_alpha   90.00
_cell.angle_beta   90.00
_cell.angle_gamma   90.00
#
_symmetry.space_group_name_H-M   'P 1'
#
loop_
_entity.id
_entity.type
_entity.pdbx_description
1 polymer ?
#
loop_
_entity_poly.entity_id
_entity_poly.type
_entity_poly.pdbx_seq_one_letter_code
_entity_poly.pdbx_strand_id
1 'polypeptide(L)'
;MRAITYSNARKNLRALIQNVCKNSEPTIIVSSKTDEQAVLVSLDDFQAMEETAYLLSSPANRAHLEKSLQQAKDSKFIEFSTKDV
;
A
#
# COMPACT_ATOMS: atom_id res chain seq x y z
N MET A 1 -6.74 11.40 -2.01
CA MET A 1 -5.64 11.63 -2.96
C MET A 1 -5.71 13.08 -3.45
N ARG A 2 -4.59 13.80 -3.40
CA ARG A 2 -4.49 15.25 -3.74
C ARG A 2 -3.46 15.45 -4.84
N ALA A 3 -3.74 16.31 -5.81
CA ALA A 3 -2.78 16.74 -6.82
C ALA A 3 -2.15 18.09 -6.47
N ILE A 4 -0.84 18.23 -6.68
CA ILE A 4 -0.08 19.48 -6.50
C ILE A 4 0.88 19.69 -7.66
N THR A 5 1.21 20.94 -7.95
CA THR A 5 2.21 21.26 -8.98
C THR A 5 3.61 20.91 -8.50
N TYR A 6 4.49 20.56 -9.44
CA TYR A 6 5.92 20.35 -9.20
C TYR A 6 6.56 21.50 -8.42
N SER A 7 6.23 22.75 -8.77
CA SER A 7 6.77 23.94 -8.09
C SER A 7 6.37 24.01 -6.61
N ASN A 8 5.16 23.59 -6.26
CA ASN A 8 4.71 23.50 -4.87
C ASN A 8 5.39 22.32 -4.16
N ALA A 9 5.44 21.15 -4.82
CA ALA A 9 6.11 19.97 -4.29
C ALA A 9 7.58 20.22 -3.94
N ARG A 10 8.31 20.90 -4.83
CA ARG A 10 9.71 21.28 -4.61
C ARG A 10 9.90 22.19 -3.40
N LYS A 11 8.99 23.15 -3.17
CA LYS A 11 9.06 24.08 -2.03
C LYS A 11 8.70 23.41 -0.70
N ASN A 12 7.80 22.42 -0.73
CA ASN A 12 7.19 21.84 0.46
C ASN A 12 7.48 20.34 0.65
N LEU A 13 8.55 19.81 0.03
CA LEU A 13 8.81 18.37 -0.04
C LEU A 13 8.82 17.67 1.32
N ARG A 14 9.47 18.27 2.33
CA ARG A 14 9.55 17.70 3.68
C ARG A 14 8.17 17.51 4.31
N ALA A 15 7.30 18.53 4.21
CA ALA A 15 5.96 18.48 4.76
C ALA A 15 5.10 17.45 4.00
N LEU A 16 5.31 17.30 2.69
CA LEU A 16 4.62 16.28 1.91
C LEU A 16 5.01 14.87 2.32
N ILE A 17 6.31 14.60 2.49
CA ILE A 17 6.81 13.31 3.00
C ILE A 17 6.18 13.01 4.37
N GLN A 18 6.18 13.96 5.29
CA GLN A 18 5.57 13.78 6.60
C GLN A 18 4.06 13.48 6.51
N ASN A 19 3.34 14.15 5.62
CA ASN A 19 1.91 13.92 5.44
C ASN A 19 1.61 12.54 4.85
N VAL A 20 2.34 12.10 3.82
CA VAL A 20 2.10 10.78 3.22
C VAL A 20 2.44 9.66 4.21
N CYS A 21 3.51 9.79 4.99
CA CYS A 21 3.86 8.80 6.01
C CYS A 21 2.89 8.79 7.19
N LYS A 22 2.38 9.95 7.61
CA LYS A 22 1.49 10.04 8.78
C LYS A 22 0.06 9.58 8.48
N ASN A 23 -0.43 9.89 7.28
CA ASN A 23 -1.84 9.70 6.94
C ASN A 23 -2.07 8.53 5.99
N SER A 24 -1.01 7.89 5.47
CA SER A 24 -1.09 6.89 4.39
C SER A 24 -1.92 7.37 3.18
N GLU A 25 -1.82 8.67 2.88
CA GLU A 25 -2.55 9.31 1.79
C GLU A 25 -1.61 9.69 0.63
N PRO A 26 -1.74 9.06 -0.55
CA PRO A 26 -0.93 9.40 -1.72
C PRO A 26 -1.13 10.83 -2.20
N THR A 27 -0.04 11.47 -2.64
CA THR A 27 -0.05 12.79 -3.30
C THR A 27 0.42 12.67 -4.74
N ILE A 28 -0.34 13.21 -5.69
CA ILE A 28 0.06 13.32 -7.09
C ILE A 28 0.85 14.61 -7.28
N ILE A 29 2.01 14.52 -7.91
CA ILE A 29 2.83 15.65 -8.33
C ILE A 29 2.67 15.78 -9.85
N VAL A 30 2.14 16.91 -10.30
CA VAL A 30 1.95 17.19 -11.72
C VAL A 30 2.97 18.20 -12.22
N SER A 31 3.59 17.92 -13.36
CA SER A 31 4.41 18.90 -14.06
C SER A 31 3.52 19.94 -14.73
N SER A 32 3.95 21.20 -14.72
CA SER A 32 3.27 22.28 -15.47
C SER A 32 3.91 22.50 -16.84
N LYS A 33 4.95 21.74 -17.18
CA LYS A 33 5.74 21.88 -18.42
C LYS A 33 5.70 20.64 -19.31
N THR A 34 5.30 19.51 -18.74
CA THR A 34 5.19 18.20 -19.39
C THR A 34 3.90 17.54 -18.90
N ASP A 35 3.41 16.54 -19.62
CA ASP A 35 2.25 15.74 -19.19
C ASP A 35 2.63 14.66 -18.14
N GLU A 36 3.87 14.69 -17.65
CA GLU A 36 4.39 13.74 -16.68
C GLU A 36 3.79 13.99 -15.30
N GLN A 37 3.46 12.89 -14.63
CA GLN A 37 2.93 12.88 -13.28
C GLN A 37 3.63 11.81 -12.47
N ALA A 38 3.86 12.09 -11.20
CA ALA A 38 4.44 11.15 -10.24
C ALA A 38 3.54 11.06 -9.01
N VAL A 39 3.57 9.92 -8.33
CA VAL A 39 2.87 9.74 -7.06
C VAL A 39 3.91 9.64 -5.95
N LEU A 40 3.72 10.43 -4.90
CA LEU A 40 4.45 10.29 -3.64
C LEU A 40 3.58 9.47 -2.68
N VAL A 41 4.13 8.37 -2.20
CA VAL A 41 3.58 7.49 -1.16
C VAL A 41 4.63 7.28 -0.06
N SER A 42 4.19 6.79 1.10
CA SER A 42 5.14 6.33 2.12
C SER A 42 5.85 5.05 1.66
N LEU A 43 7.01 4.76 2.24
CA LEU A 43 7.73 3.51 1.95
C LEU A 43 6.91 2.29 2.38
N ASP A 44 6.28 2.38 3.56
CA ASP A 44 5.50 1.29 4.13
C ASP A 44 4.28 0.96 3.25
N ASP A 45 3.57 1.99 2.74
CA ASP A 45 2.46 1.78 1.81
C ASP A 45 2.96 1.17 0.49
N PHE A 46 4.11 1.62 -0.01
CA PHE A 46 4.70 1.07 -1.24
C PHE A 46 5.03 -0.42 -1.08
N GLN A 47 5.72 -0.79 0.00
CA GLN A 47 6.06 -2.19 0.29
C GLN A 47 4.81 -3.05 0.51
N ALA A 48 3.80 -2.53 1.20
CA ALA A 48 2.53 -3.24 1.40
C ALA A 48 1.81 -3.50 0.06
N MET A 49 1.85 -2.54 -0.87
CA MET A 49 1.30 -2.72 -2.22
C MET A 49 2.08 -3.77 -3.01
N GLU A 50 3.42 -3.74 -2.97
CA GLU A 50 4.26 -4.74 -3.63
C GLU A 50 4.01 -6.15 -3.09
N GLU A 51 3.96 -6.30 -1.76
CA GLU A 51 3.69 -7.58 -1.11
C GLU A 51 2.28 -8.09 -1.44
N THR A 52 1.28 -7.19 -1.43
CA THR A 52 -0.08 -7.56 -1.83
C THR A 52 -0.13 -8.02 -3.28
N ALA A 53 0.55 -7.31 -4.19
CA ALA A 53 0.64 -7.71 -5.60
C ALA A 53 1.34 -9.06 -5.75
N TYR A 54 2.42 -9.31 -4.98
CA TYR A 54 3.15 -10.57 -4.95
C TYR A 54 2.25 -11.72 -4.48
N LEU A 55 1.60 -11.58 -3.32
CA LEU A 55 0.70 -12.59 -2.74
C LEU A 55 -0.44 -12.94 -3.71
N LEU A 56 -0.97 -11.94 -4.41
CA LEU A 56 -2.08 -12.13 -5.35
C LEU A 56 -1.63 -12.56 -6.75
N SER A 57 -0.33 -12.60 -7.06
CA SER A 57 0.17 -12.88 -8.41
C SER A 57 -0.14 -14.31 -8.90
N SER A 58 -0.10 -15.29 -7.99
CA SER A 58 -0.42 -16.69 -8.30
C SER A 58 -1.91 -16.98 -8.10
N PRO A 59 -2.64 -17.49 -9.12
CA PRO A 59 -4.05 -17.86 -8.97
C PRO A 59 -4.29 -18.88 -7.85
N ALA A 60 -3.37 -19.84 -7.68
CA ALA A 60 -3.47 -20.84 -6.62
C ALA A 60 -3.31 -20.20 -5.22
N ASN A 61 -2.33 -19.31 -5.06
CA ASN A 61 -2.13 -18.62 -3.78
C ASN A 61 -3.28 -17.66 -3.46
N ARG A 62 -3.78 -16.94 -4.46
CA ARG A 62 -4.95 -16.06 -4.33
C ARG A 62 -6.17 -16.84 -3.81
N ALA A 63 -6.52 -17.95 -4.47
CA ALA A 63 -7.65 -18.78 -4.05
C ALA A 63 -7.48 -19.34 -2.63
N HIS A 64 -6.24 -19.71 -2.26
CA HIS A 64 -5.92 -20.17 -0.91
C HIS A 64 -6.09 -19.06 0.14
N LEU A 65 -5.61 -17.85 -0.13
CA LEU A 65 -5.76 -16.69 0.76
C LEU A 65 -7.23 -16.27 0.91
N GLU A 66 -7.99 -16.24 -0.18
CA GLU A 66 -9.43 -15.94 -0.15
C GLU A 66 -10.21 -16.95 0.70
N LYS A 67 -9.91 -18.25 0.53
CA LYS A 67 -10.50 -19.31 1.36
C LYS A 67 -10.16 -19.13 2.84
N SER A 68 -8.89 -18.85 3.15
CA SER A 68 -8.41 -18.64 4.52
C SER A 68 -9.09 -17.43 5.17
N LEU A 69 -9.24 -16.33 4.41
CA LEU A 69 -9.94 -15.14 4.85
C LEU A 69 -11.42 -15.42 5.14
N GLN A 70 -12.08 -16.24 4.31
CA GLN A 70 -13.47 -16.63 4.56
C GLN A 70 -13.60 -17.51 5.81
N GLN A 71 -12.70 -18.46 6.00
CA GLN A 71 -12.67 -19.28 7.23
C GLN A 71 -12.49 -18.42 8.48
N ALA A 72 -11.61 -17.41 8.42
CA ALA A 72 -11.40 -16.48 9.52
C ALA A 72 -12.66 -15.65 9.83
N LYS A 73 -13.36 -15.14 8.80
CA LYS A 73 -14.64 -14.44 8.95
C LYS A 73 -15.72 -15.32 9.58
N ASP A 74 -15.74 -16.60 9.22
CA ASP A 74 -16.65 -17.60 9.77
C ASP A 74 -16.21 -18.14 11.14
N SER A 75 -15.13 -17.61 11.73
CA SER A 75 -14.53 -18.08 12.99
C SER A 75 -14.11 -19.56 12.99
N LYS A 76 -13.78 -20.12 11.82
CA LYS A 76 -13.32 -21.50 11.64
C LYS A 76 -11.80 -21.59 11.83
N PHE A 77 -11.35 -21.44 13.07
CA PHE A 77 -9.92 -21.56 13.43
C PHE A 77 -9.61 -22.95 13.97
N ILE A 78 -8.37 -23.39 13.79
CA ILE A 78 -7.81 -24.59 14.43
C ILE A 78 -6.73 -24.10 15.38
N GLU A 79 -6.87 -24.39 16.67
CA GLU A 79 -5.86 -24.07 17.68
C GLU A 79 -4.72 -25.09 17.63
N PHE A 80 -3.50 -24.60 17.56
CA PHE A 80 -2.30 -25.40 17.71
C PHE A 80 -1.46 -24.83 18.86
N SER A 81 -1.00 -25.70 19.76
CA SER A 81 -0.07 -25.33 20.81
C SER A 81 1.33 -25.15 20.21
N THR A 82 2.00 -24.04 20.51
CA THR A 82 3.38 -23.78 20.05
C THR A 82 4.42 -24.73 20.65
N LYS A 83 4.01 -25.64 21.56
CA LYS A 83 4.85 -26.71 22.10
C LYS A 83 4.86 -27.99 21.25
N ASP A 84 3.97 -28.09 20.27
CA ASP A 84 3.79 -29.28 19.43
C ASP A 84 4.44 -29.14 18.03
N VAL A 85 5.33 -28.16 17.85
CA VAL A 85 6.13 -27.93 16.63
C VAL A 85 7.62 -28.09 16.93
#